data_AF-A0A7G2D4P6-F1
#
_entry.id   AF-A0A7G2D4P6-F1
#
_cell.length_a   1.000
_cell.length_b   1.000
_cell.length_c   1.000
_cell.angle_alpha   90.00
_cell.angle_beta   90.00
_cell.angle_gamma   90.00
#
_symmetry.space_group_name_H-M   'P 1'
#
loop_
_entity.id
_entity.type
_entity.pdbx_description
1 polymer ?
#
loop_
_entity_poly.entity_id
_entity_poly.type
_entity_poly.pdbx_seq_one_letter_code
_entity_poly.pdbx_strand_id
1 'polypeptide(L)'
;MSSSRHRRRGQTSVEVLFIIGIILTGIVIITPSYLDENRSASLVTYVRNSATSACAYLNSGAITNDNQYRVLNRIITASNYTSKSFRVVSVKSSESGDTITINVRIEYSGKIDLKNGGIAWRIKTFITRDLVAHSDAKLSGGTLYYGDKKVVIKVKVVRA
;
A
#
# COMPACT_ATOMS: atom_id res chain seq x y z
N MET A 1 53.82 49.86 19.88
CA MET A 1 52.41 49.81 20.36
C MET A 1 51.73 48.64 19.64
N SER A 2 51.38 47.59 20.39
CA SER A 2 51.03 46.27 19.86
C SER A 2 49.51 46.03 19.79
N SER A 3 49.09 45.55 18.62
CA SER A 3 47.97 44.65 18.27
C SER A 3 46.57 44.82 18.88
N SER A 4 45.56 44.94 17.99
CA SER A 4 44.22 44.38 18.21
C SER A 4 43.54 44.02 16.87
N ARG A 5 44.00 42.95 16.23
CA ARG A 5 43.44 42.45 14.96
C ARG A 5 42.98 40.98 15.05
N HIS A 6 42.32 40.58 16.14
CA HIS A 6 41.80 39.21 16.30
C HIS A 6 40.46 39.22 17.05
N ARG A 7 39.33 39.44 16.36
CA ARG A 7 38.00 39.18 16.95
C ARG A 7 36.86 38.91 15.96
N ARG A 8 36.99 39.27 14.67
CA ARG A 8 35.89 39.13 13.71
C ARG A 8 35.69 37.72 13.12
N ARG A 9 36.74 36.89 13.00
CA ARG A 9 36.64 35.55 12.38
C ARG A 9 35.94 34.50 13.25
N GLY A 10 36.10 34.57 14.58
CA GLY A 10 35.43 33.65 15.50
C GLY A 10 33.92 33.88 15.59
N GLN A 11 33.49 35.15 15.51
CA GLN A 11 32.07 35.52 15.53
C GLN A 11 31.32 34.99 14.30
N THR A 12 31.92 35.06 13.11
CA THR A 12 31.33 34.48 11.88
C THR A 12 31.22 32.95 11.92
N SER A 13 32.16 32.25 12.56
CA SER A 13 32.09 30.78 12.66
C SER A 13 30.96 30.31 13.59
N VAL A 14 30.70 31.06 14.67
CA VAL A 14 29.61 30.74 15.62
C VAL A 14 28.24 30.96 14.98
N GLU A 15 28.05 32.05 14.22
CA GLU A 15 26.81 32.28 13.48
C GLU A 15 26.55 31.19 12.44
N VAL A 16 27.58 30.75 11.71
CA VAL A 16 27.45 29.67 10.73
C VAL A 16 27.11 28.34 11.41
N LEU A 17 27.75 28.01 12.53
CA LEU A 17 27.41 26.81 13.31
C LEU A 17 25.98 26.86 13.84
N PHE A 18 25.52 28.05 14.26
CA PHE A 18 24.15 28.24 14.73
C PHE A 18 23.12 28.04 13.61
N ILE A 19 23.37 28.59 12.42
CA ILE A 19 22.52 28.39 11.23
C ILE A 19 22.50 26.91 10.83
N ILE A 20 23.66 26.25 10.78
CA ILE A 20 23.74 24.82 10.47
C ILE A 20 22.96 24.00 11.52
N GLY A 21 23.08 24.34 12.80
CA GLY A 21 22.32 23.69 13.88
C GLY A 21 20.81 23.80 13.68
N ILE A 22 20.31 24.98 13.31
CA ILE A 22 18.88 25.20 13.02
C ILE A 22 18.44 24.37 11.80
N ILE A 23 19.22 24.36 10.72
CA ILE A 23 18.89 23.60 9.50
C ILE A 23 18.84 22.10 9.80
N LEU A 24 19.86 21.55 10.48
CA LEU A 24 19.91 20.13 10.82
C LEU A 24 18.74 19.72 11.73
N THR A 25 18.41 20.55 12.72
CA THR A 25 17.27 20.31 13.60
C THR A 25 15.95 20.33 12.82
N GLY A 26 15.79 21.28 11.89
CA GLY A 26 14.63 21.35 11.00
C GLY A 26 14.49 20.09 10.14
N ILE A 27 15.58 19.59 9.58
CA ILE A 27 15.58 18.35 8.79
C ILE A 27 15.16 17.15 9.65
N VAL A 28 15.72 17.02 10.86
CA VAL A 28 15.39 15.90 11.76
C VAL A 28 13.93 15.90 12.18
N ILE A 29 13.30 17.08 12.32
CA ILE A 29 11.88 17.18 12.68
C ILE A 29 10.96 16.86 11.49
N ILE A 30 11.32 17.27 10.28
CA ILE A 30 10.44 17.16 9.10
C ILE A 30 10.55 15.79 8.42
N THR A 31 11.74 15.18 8.42
CA THR A 31 12.01 13.95 7.68
C THR A 31 11.13 12.74 8.08
N PRO A 32 10.82 12.47 9.37
CA PRO A 32 10.04 11.29 9.74
C PRO A 32 8.62 11.33 9.15
N SER A 33 7.95 12.49 9.24
CA SER A 33 6.58 12.67 8.74
C SER A 33 6.48 12.47 7.22
N TYR A 34 7.46 12.99 6.46
CA TYR A 34 7.51 12.81 5.00
C TYR A 34 7.76 11.35 4.59
N LEU A 35 8.59 10.62 5.35
CA LEU A 35 8.88 9.22 5.06
C LEU A 35 7.68 8.31 5.39
N ASP A 36 6.96 8.60 6.48
CA ASP A 36 5.78 7.83 6.88
C ASP A 36 4.58 8.02 5.94
N GLU A 37 4.30 9.24 5.51
CA GLU A 37 3.21 9.53 4.57
C GLU A 37 3.46 8.86 3.21
N ASN A 38 4.71 8.91 2.74
CA ASN A 38 5.11 8.23 1.51
C ASN A 38 4.93 6.70 1.59
N ARG A 39 5.22 6.08 2.74
CA ARG A 39 5.02 4.63 2.93
C ARG A 39 3.55 4.22 2.83
N SER A 40 2.65 4.96 3.47
CA SER A 40 1.21 4.70 3.39
C SER A 40 0.67 4.88 1.96
N ALA A 41 1.11 5.92 1.24
CA ALA A 41 0.74 6.15 -0.15
C ALA A 41 1.27 5.05 -1.10
N SER A 42 2.51 4.59 -0.91
CA SER A 42 3.09 3.48 -1.67
C SER A 42 2.32 2.18 -1.44
N LEU A 43 1.96 1.86 -0.20
CA LEU A 43 1.18 0.67 0.12
C LEU A 43 -0.19 0.67 -0.56
N VAL A 44 -0.88 1.82 -0.56
CA VAL A 44 -2.19 1.99 -1.23
C VAL A 44 -2.07 1.79 -2.73
N THR A 45 -1.00 2.35 -3.33
CA THR A 45 -0.71 2.19 -4.75
C THR A 45 -0.45 0.73 -5.10
N TYR A 46 0.34 0.04 -4.26
CA TYR A 46 0.59 -1.38 -4.43
C TYR A 46 -0.69 -2.22 -4.36
N VAL A 47 -1.54 -1.99 -3.35
CA VAL A 47 -2.83 -2.68 -3.20
C VAL A 47 -3.73 -2.43 -4.40
N ARG A 48 -3.75 -1.20 -4.94
CA ARG A 48 -4.49 -0.87 -6.16
C ARG A 48 -3.97 -1.65 -7.37
N ASN A 49 -2.66 -1.70 -7.56
CA ASN A 49 -2.04 -2.44 -8.66
C ASN A 49 -2.34 -3.93 -8.55
N SER A 50 -2.17 -4.52 -7.35
CA SER A 50 -2.50 -5.91 -7.08
C SER A 50 -3.97 -6.23 -7.35
N ALA A 51 -4.90 -5.39 -6.88
CA ALA A 51 -6.33 -5.54 -7.15
C ALA A 51 -6.64 -5.44 -8.66
N THR A 52 -5.92 -4.58 -9.39
CA THR A 52 -6.07 -4.42 -10.84
C THR A 52 -5.56 -5.64 -11.59
N SER A 53 -4.42 -6.20 -11.18
CA SER A 53 -3.90 -7.47 -11.70
C SER A 53 -4.86 -8.63 -11.44
N ALA A 54 -5.48 -8.69 -10.26
CA ALA A 54 -6.52 -9.68 -9.98
C ALA A 54 -7.72 -9.54 -10.93
N CYS A 55 -8.21 -8.31 -11.15
CA CYS A 55 -9.30 -8.06 -12.10
C CYS A 55 -8.91 -8.43 -13.53
N ALA A 56 -7.70 -8.07 -13.98
CA ALA A 56 -7.19 -8.43 -15.30
C ALA A 56 -7.11 -9.95 -15.49
N TYR A 57 -6.61 -10.66 -14.48
CA TYR A 57 -6.57 -12.12 -14.46
C TYR A 57 -7.98 -12.72 -14.58
N LEU A 58 -8.92 -12.26 -13.75
CA LEU A 58 -10.31 -12.73 -13.78
C LEU A 58 -10.99 -12.45 -15.13
N ASN A 59 -10.66 -11.33 -15.77
CA ASN A 59 -11.21 -10.97 -17.08
C ASN A 59 -10.60 -11.76 -18.23
N SER A 60 -9.40 -12.32 -18.07
CA SER A 60 -8.78 -13.19 -19.07
C SER A 60 -9.54 -14.51 -19.26
N GLY A 61 -10.23 -14.98 -18.21
CA GLY A 61 -10.92 -16.28 -18.21
C GLY A 61 -9.97 -17.48 -18.24
N ALA A 62 -8.65 -17.27 -18.24
CA ALA A 62 -7.65 -18.32 -18.29
C ALA A 62 -7.25 -18.76 -16.88
N ILE A 63 -7.15 -20.07 -16.67
CA ILE A 63 -6.72 -20.67 -15.42
C ILE A 63 -5.23 -20.99 -15.50
N THR A 64 -4.49 -20.63 -14.47
CA THR A 64 -3.07 -20.95 -14.32
C THR A 64 -2.83 -21.76 -13.05
N ASN A 65 -1.78 -22.58 -13.05
CA ASN A 65 -1.38 -23.39 -11.90
C ASN A 65 -0.47 -22.64 -10.91
N ASP A 66 -0.19 -21.37 -11.16
CA ASP A 66 0.62 -20.54 -10.27
C ASP A 66 -0.05 -20.40 -8.90
N ASN A 67 0.72 -20.66 -7.84
CA ASN A 67 0.22 -20.68 -6.46
C ASN A 67 -0.43 -19.34 -6.07
N GLN A 68 0.05 -18.23 -6.62
CA GLN A 68 -0.48 -16.89 -6.40
C GLN A 68 -1.91 -16.74 -6.97
N TYR A 69 -2.11 -17.13 -8.23
CA TYR A 69 -3.37 -16.97 -8.96
C TYR A 69 -4.40 -18.06 -8.66
N ARG A 70 -3.97 -19.21 -8.14
CA ARG A 70 -4.82 -20.37 -7.83
C ARG A 70 -6.06 -20.04 -6.97
N VAL A 71 -5.96 -19.03 -6.09
CA VAL A 71 -7.10 -18.60 -5.26
C VAL A 71 -8.23 -17.96 -6.09
N LEU A 72 -7.88 -17.33 -7.22
CA LEU A 72 -8.79 -16.66 -8.15
C LEU A 72 -9.44 -17.62 -9.15
N ASN A 73 -8.80 -18.76 -9.46
CA ASN A 73 -9.31 -19.76 -10.43
C ASN A 73 -10.75 -20.18 -10.15
N ARG A 74 -11.13 -20.30 -8.87
CA ARG A 74 -12.49 -20.68 -8.46
C ARG A 74 -13.55 -19.64 -8.85
N ILE A 75 -13.18 -18.38 -9.02
CA ILE A 75 -14.09 -17.34 -9.54
C ILE A 75 -14.30 -17.55 -11.04
N ILE A 76 -13.23 -17.87 -11.79
CA ILE A 76 -13.28 -18.14 -13.23
C ILE A 76 -14.13 -19.38 -13.52
N THR A 77 -13.96 -20.45 -12.75
CA THR A 77 -14.82 -21.64 -12.91
C THR A 77 -16.28 -21.33 -12.59
N ALA A 78 -16.55 -20.52 -11.54
CA ALA A 78 -17.89 -20.09 -11.18
C ALA A 78 -18.51 -19.08 -12.18
N SER A 79 -17.69 -18.44 -13.02
CA SER A 79 -18.13 -17.57 -14.11
C SER A 79 -18.27 -18.31 -15.44
N ASN A 80 -18.09 -19.64 -15.45
CA ASN A 80 -18.05 -20.51 -16.63
C ASN A 80 -17.06 -20.00 -17.68
N TYR A 81 -15.83 -19.65 -17.24
CA TYR A 81 -14.74 -19.15 -18.10
C TYR A 81 -15.08 -17.88 -18.90
N THR A 82 -16.21 -17.25 -18.59
CA THR A 82 -16.66 -16.04 -19.26
C THR A 82 -16.16 -14.83 -18.51
N SER A 83 -15.62 -13.85 -19.24
CA SER A 83 -15.22 -12.56 -18.69
C SER A 83 -16.43 -11.83 -18.09
N LYS A 84 -16.26 -11.28 -16.89
CA LYS A 84 -17.31 -10.57 -16.13
C LYS A 84 -16.95 -9.11 -15.88
N SER A 85 -16.08 -8.53 -16.72
CA SER A 85 -15.70 -7.11 -16.67
C SER A 85 -15.35 -6.61 -15.26
N PHE A 86 -14.58 -7.40 -14.51
CA PHE A 86 -14.09 -7.02 -13.19
C PHE A 86 -13.27 -5.72 -13.30
N ARG A 87 -13.58 -4.75 -12.44
CA ARG A 87 -12.89 -3.45 -12.41
C ARG A 87 -12.77 -2.93 -10.99
N VAL A 88 -11.61 -2.37 -10.68
CA VAL A 88 -11.40 -1.61 -9.44
C VAL A 88 -12.05 -0.24 -9.59
N VAL A 89 -13.03 0.06 -8.73
CA VAL A 89 -13.81 1.31 -8.76
C VAL A 89 -13.16 2.37 -7.88
N SER A 90 -12.72 1.96 -6.69
CA SER A 90 -12.04 2.85 -5.77
C SER A 90 -11.14 2.07 -4.82
N VAL A 91 -10.05 2.71 -4.42
CA VAL A 91 -9.18 2.28 -3.33
C VAL A 91 -9.02 3.49 -2.43
N LYS A 92 -9.48 3.38 -1.19
CA LYS A 92 -9.39 4.44 -0.17
C LYS A 92 -8.63 3.91 1.04
N SER A 93 -7.67 4.67 1.53
CA SER A 93 -7.03 4.41 2.81
C SER A 93 -7.56 5.32 3.89
N SER A 94 -7.48 4.83 5.12
CA SER A 94 -7.61 5.63 6.33
C SER A 94 -6.61 5.08 7.33
N GLU A 95 -5.89 5.97 8.00
CA GLU A 95 -4.92 5.62 9.03
C GLU A 95 -5.46 6.08 10.39
N SER A 96 -5.34 5.22 11.39
CA SER A 96 -5.75 5.52 12.77
C SER A 96 -4.82 4.80 13.74
N GLY A 97 -4.00 5.57 14.45
CA GLY A 97 -2.91 5.04 15.27
C GLY A 97 -2.00 4.13 14.44
N ASP A 98 -1.71 2.94 14.97
CA ASP A 98 -0.83 1.97 14.31
C ASP A 98 -1.55 1.09 13.28
N THR A 99 -2.74 1.49 12.82
CA THR A 99 -3.53 0.71 11.86
C THR A 99 -3.86 1.48 10.59
N ILE A 100 -3.39 0.94 9.46
CA ILE A 100 -3.76 1.38 8.11
C ILE A 100 -4.91 0.49 7.62
N THR A 101 -6.07 1.08 7.37
CA THR A 101 -7.20 0.38 6.75
C THR A 101 -7.31 0.75 5.28
N ILE A 102 -7.32 -0.24 4.39
CA ILE A 102 -7.44 -0.05 2.95
C ILE A 102 -8.74 -0.68 2.47
N ASN A 103 -9.64 0.16 1.97
CA ASN A 103 -10.93 -0.21 1.43
C ASN A 103 -10.86 -0.26 -0.10
N VAL A 104 -11.03 -1.46 -0.66
CA VAL A 104 -11.03 -1.72 -2.10
C VAL A 104 -12.46 -2.03 -2.54
N ARG A 105 -12.99 -1.26 -3.47
CA ARG A 105 -14.29 -1.51 -4.11
C ARG A 105 -14.08 -2.02 -5.53
N ILE A 106 -14.66 -3.18 -5.82
CA ILE A 106 -14.60 -3.84 -7.13
C ILE A 106 -16.03 -4.04 -7.66
N GLU A 107 -16.20 -3.76 -8.93
CA GLU A 107 -17.43 -4.01 -9.69
C GLU A 107 -17.20 -5.12 -10.70
N TYR A 108 -18.26 -5.87 -11.00
CA TYR A 108 -18.29 -6.89 -12.05
C TYR A 108 -19.68 -6.98 -12.68
N SER A 109 -19.76 -7.48 -13.90
CA SER A 109 -20.98 -7.62 -14.68
C SER A 109 -21.47 -9.07 -14.75
N GLY A 110 -22.75 -9.25 -15.03
CA GLY A 110 -23.35 -10.57 -15.23
C GLY A 110 -23.51 -11.43 -13.97
N LYS A 111 -23.90 -12.69 -14.18
CA LYS A 111 -24.09 -13.68 -13.09
C LYS A 111 -22.81 -14.50 -12.91
N ILE A 112 -22.42 -14.68 -11.65
CA ILE A 112 -21.37 -15.59 -11.20
C ILE A 112 -22.01 -16.50 -10.16
N ASP A 113 -21.77 -17.80 -10.24
CA ASP A 113 -22.26 -18.77 -9.26
C ASP A 113 -21.39 -18.77 -7.98
N LEU A 114 -21.22 -17.58 -7.40
CA LEU A 114 -20.47 -17.36 -6.18
C LEU A 114 -21.02 -16.13 -5.46
N LYS A 115 -21.24 -16.25 -4.14
CA LYS A 115 -21.65 -15.10 -3.31
C LYS A 115 -20.58 -14.00 -3.37
N ASN A 116 -20.98 -12.73 -3.37
CA ASN A 116 -20.07 -11.59 -3.39
C ASN A 116 -19.02 -11.64 -2.27
N GLY A 117 -19.38 -12.13 -1.08
CA GLY A 117 -18.43 -12.34 0.02
C GLY A 117 -17.34 -13.36 -0.30
N GLY A 118 -17.67 -14.42 -1.04
CA GLY A 118 -16.70 -15.42 -1.51
C GLY A 118 -15.74 -14.85 -2.57
N ILE A 119 -16.25 -14.03 -3.50
CA ILE A 119 -15.42 -13.30 -4.47
C ILE A 119 -14.49 -12.34 -3.74
N ALA A 120 -15.04 -11.52 -2.83
CA ALA A 120 -14.29 -10.55 -2.05
C ALA A 120 -13.17 -11.19 -1.22
N TRP A 121 -13.44 -12.32 -0.55
CA TRP A 121 -12.46 -13.04 0.23
C TRP A 121 -11.31 -13.58 -0.62
N ARG A 122 -11.61 -14.11 -1.81
CA ARG A 122 -10.59 -14.63 -2.74
C ARG A 122 -9.69 -13.51 -3.27
N ILE A 123 -10.27 -12.39 -3.68
CA ILE A 123 -9.52 -11.22 -4.12
C ILE A 123 -8.68 -10.65 -2.98
N LYS A 124 -9.24 -10.52 -1.77
CA LYS A 124 -8.49 -10.11 -0.58
C LYS A 124 -7.29 -11.03 -0.32
N THR A 125 -7.50 -12.34 -0.43
CA THR A 125 -6.45 -13.35 -0.21
C THR A 125 -5.35 -13.22 -1.27
N PHE A 126 -5.71 -13.01 -2.54
CA PHE A 126 -4.75 -12.73 -3.61
C PHE A 126 -3.90 -11.49 -3.28
N ILE A 127 -4.55 -10.36 -2.96
CA ILE A 127 -3.85 -9.10 -2.65
C ILE A 127 -2.92 -9.29 -1.45
N THR A 128 -3.37 -9.99 -0.42
CA THR A 128 -2.56 -10.24 0.78
C THR A 128 -1.32 -11.08 0.46
N ARG A 129 -1.46 -12.12 -0.39
CA ARG A 129 -0.33 -12.96 -0.80
C ARG A 129 0.64 -12.20 -1.69
N ASP A 130 0.13 -11.39 -2.61
CA ASP A 130 0.94 -10.57 -3.51
C ASP A 130 1.77 -9.54 -2.72
N LEU A 131 1.14 -8.85 -1.76
CA LEU A 131 1.83 -7.96 -0.82
C LEU A 131 2.97 -8.64 -0.08
N VAL A 132 2.75 -9.84 0.46
CA VAL A 132 3.80 -10.57 1.19
C VAL A 132 4.91 -11.05 0.25
N ALA A 133 4.60 -11.33 -1.01
CA ALA A 133 5.55 -11.85 -1.98
C ALA A 133 6.43 -10.77 -2.63
N HIS A 134 5.88 -9.57 -2.90
CA HIS A 134 6.61 -8.52 -3.63
C HIS A 134 6.58 -7.14 -2.98
N SER A 135 6.38 -7.06 -1.66
CA SER A 135 6.57 -5.84 -0.88
C SER A 135 7.21 -6.15 0.48
N ASP A 136 7.48 -5.12 1.28
CA ASP A 136 8.00 -5.27 2.66
C ASP A 136 6.93 -5.74 3.67
N ALA A 137 5.73 -6.12 3.21
CA ALA A 137 4.66 -6.58 4.07
C ALA A 137 4.95 -7.97 4.66
N LYS A 138 4.65 -8.14 5.94
CA LYS A 138 4.84 -9.40 6.67
C LYS A 138 3.52 -9.91 7.24
N LEU A 139 3.29 -11.20 7.13
CA LEU A 139 2.15 -11.85 7.76
C LEU A 139 2.59 -12.50 9.08
N SER A 140 2.08 -12.03 10.21
CA SER A 140 2.37 -12.58 11.55
C SER A 140 1.07 -12.84 12.28
N GLY A 141 0.85 -14.08 12.73
CA GLY A 141 -0.37 -14.47 13.47
C GLY A 141 -1.68 -14.19 12.72
N GLY A 142 -1.67 -14.24 11.38
CA GLY A 142 -2.84 -13.91 10.54
C GLY A 142 -3.11 -12.41 10.37
N THR A 143 -2.26 -11.55 10.94
CA THR A 143 -2.31 -10.10 10.76
C THR A 143 -1.23 -9.66 9.78
N LEU A 144 -1.59 -8.79 8.84
CA LEU A 144 -0.65 -8.19 7.89
C LEU A 144 -0.02 -6.94 8.52
N TYR A 145 1.30 -6.83 8.42
CA TYR A 145 2.09 -5.71 8.90
C TYR A 145 2.89 -5.11 7.76
N TYR A 146 3.08 -3.79 7.77
CA TYR A 146 3.96 -3.07 6.85
C TYR A 146 4.78 -2.07 7.66
N GLY A 147 6.07 -2.35 7.83
CA GLY A 147 6.86 -1.74 8.91
C GLY A 147 6.24 -2.09 10.27
N ASP A 148 6.05 -1.08 11.11
CA ASP A 148 5.47 -1.22 12.45
C ASP A 148 3.94 -1.08 12.47
N LYS A 149 3.32 -0.84 11.30
CA LYS A 149 1.88 -0.59 11.17
C LYS A 149 1.13 -1.85 10.79
N LYS A 150 -0.01 -2.08 11.45
CA LYS A 150 -0.99 -3.11 11.10
C LYS A 150 -1.77 -2.70 9.86
N VAL A 151 -1.90 -3.60 8.89
CA VAL A 151 -2.63 -3.36 7.64
C VAL A 151 -3.90 -4.19 7.59
N VAL A 152 -5.04 -3.51 7.43
CA VAL A 152 -6.36 -4.14 7.32
C VAL A 152 -6.94 -3.89 5.94
N ILE A 153 -6.95 -4.93 5.10
CA ILE A 153 -7.53 -4.85 3.75
C ILE A 153 -8.98 -5.32 3.79
N LYS A 154 -9.89 -4.43 3.39
CA LYS A 154 -11.32 -4.68 3.24
C LYS A 154 -11.68 -4.61 1.76
N VAL A 155 -12.12 -5.74 1.20
CA VAL A 155 -12.56 -5.81 -0.19
C VAL A 155 -14.08 -5.89 -0.23
N LYS A 156 -14.72 -4.98 -0.96
CA LYS A 156 -16.15 -4.99 -1.25
C LYS A 156 -16.34 -5.24 -2.73
N VAL A 157 -17.08 -6.29 -3.05
CA VAL A 157 -17.43 -6.64 -4.44
C VAL A 157 -18.92 -6.40 -4.63
N VAL A 158 -19.28 -5.67 -5.67
CA VAL A 158 -20.67 -5.39 -6.04
C VAL A 158 -20.90 -5.72 -7.51
N ARG A 159 -22.10 -6.19 -7.81
CA ARG A 159 -22.52 -6.39 -9.21
C ARG A 159 -22.96 -5.02 -9.75
N ALA A 160 -22.42 -4.65 -10.91
CA ALA A 160 -22.83 -3.47 -11.66
C ALA A 160 -24.21 -3.68 -12.31
#